data_AF-A0A094D161-F1
#
_entry.id   AF-A0A094D161-F1
#
_cell.length_a   1.000
_cell.length_b   1.000
_cell.length_c   1.000
_cell.angle_alpha   90.00
_cell.angle_beta   90.00
_cell.angle_gamma   90.00
#
_symmetry.space_group_name_H-M   'P 1'
#
loop_
_entity.id
_entity.type
_entity.pdbx_description
1 polymer ?
#
loop_
_entity_poly.entity_id
_entity_poly.type
_entity_poly.pdbx_seq_one_letter_code
_entity_poly.pdbx_strand_id
1 'polypeptide(L)'
;MLVQWLYVGKVNLHEVISEESIIASLQFIRLADMCRVSGLEELIAERIKGMIVSQAPMKSKKKTATIVHNACLRSEHIMSAVLLPKGYPARTILTLATVPAYLNCENYLSEALDNGDFAVRIATKSFQSNGS
;
A
#
# COMPACT_ATOMS: atom_id res chain seq x y z
N MET A 1 -9.49 -16.94 3.63
CA MET A 1 -8.02 -16.74 3.50
C MET A 1 -7.24 -17.21 4.72
N LEU A 2 -7.58 -16.78 5.95
CA LEU A 2 -6.76 -17.13 7.13
C LEU A 2 -6.74 -18.63 7.42
N VAL A 3 -7.91 -19.28 7.38
CA VAL A 3 -8.01 -20.74 7.52
C VAL A 3 -7.19 -21.45 6.43
N GLN A 4 -7.21 -20.94 5.20
CA GLN A 4 -6.42 -21.54 4.11
C GLN A 4 -4.91 -21.42 4.37
N TRP A 5 -4.44 -20.27 4.86
CA TRP A 5 -3.05 -20.10 5.28
C TRP A 5 -2.66 -21.08 6.38
N LEU A 6 -3.49 -21.20 7.43
CA LEU A 6 -3.21 -22.07 8.57
C LEU A 6 -3.16 -23.56 8.20
N TYR A 7 -4.01 -24.02 7.27
CA TYR A 7 -4.09 -25.43 6.90
C TYR A 7 -3.21 -25.82 5.71
N VAL A 8 -2.92 -24.90 4.78
CA VAL A 8 -2.24 -25.20 3.51
C VAL A 8 -0.88 -24.49 3.40
N GLY A 9 -0.60 -23.50 4.27
CA GLY A 9 0.58 -22.64 4.15
C GLY A 9 0.58 -21.77 2.90
N LYS A 10 -0.57 -21.65 2.23
CA LYS A 10 -0.74 -20.88 0.99
C LYS A 10 -2.11 -20.24 1.00
N VAL A 11 -2.20 -19.03 0.45
CA VAL A 11 -3.49 -18.37 0.21
C VAL A 11 -3.70 -18.19 -1.29
N ASN A 12 -4.71 -18.88 -1.83
CA ASN A 12 -5.14 -18.68 -3.21
C ASN A 12 -6.11 -17.51 -3.24
N LEU A 13 -5.52 -16.33 -3.30
CA LEU A 13 -6.24 -15.12 -3.56
C LEU A 13 -6.53 -15.02 -5.06
N HIS A 14 -7.77 -15.26 -5.46
CA HIS A 14 -8.20 -15.11 -6.85
C HIS A 14 -7.85 -13.70 -7.36
N GLU A 15 -7.44 -13.61 -8.62
CA GLU A 15 -6.79 -12.45 -9.24
C GLU A 15 -7.81 -11.38 -9.64
N VAL A 16 -8.59 -10.89 -8.68
CA VAL A 16 -9.41 -9.70 -8.91
C VAL A 16 -8.52 -8.49 -8.64
N ILE A 17 -8.01 -7.89 -9.71
CA ILE A 17 -7.26 -6.62 -9.69
C ILE A 17 -8.30 -5.49 -9.57
N SER A 18 -8.90 -5.38 -8.39
CA SER A 18 -9.83 -4.30 -8.01
C SER A 18 -9.24 -3.52 -6.84
N GLU A 19 -9.63 -2.24 -6.71
CA GLU A 19 -9.26 -1.40 -5.56
C GLU A 19 -9.67 -2.03 -4.22
N GLU A 20 -10.77 -2.78 -4.21
CA GLU A 20 -11.26 -3.56 -3.07
C GLU A 20 -10.26 -4.65 -2.65
N SER A 21 -9.43 -5.13 -3.58
CA SER A 21 -8.43 -6.17 -3.35
C SER A 21 -7.27 -5.66 -2.49
N ILE A 22 -6.90 -4.37 -2.60
CA ILE A 22 -5.92 -3.72 -1.70
C ILE A 22 -6.50 -3.64 -0.29
N ILE A 23 -7.74 -3.16 -0.15
CA ILE A 23 -8.42 -3.06 1.16
C ILE A 23 -8.57 -4.44 1.79
N ALA A 24 -9.04 -5.44 1.04
CA ALA A 24 -9.18 -6.81 1.52
C ALA A 24 -7.84 -7.41 1.97
N SER A 25 -6.76 -7.13 1.23
CA SER A 25 -5.41 -7.56 1.61
C SER A 25 -4.94 -6.90 2.91
N LEU A 26 -5.23 -5.61 3.10
CA LEU A 26 -4.93 -4.87 4.33
C LEU A 26 -5.76 -5.36 5.53
N GLN A 27 -7.05 -5.65 5.33
CA GLN A 27 -7.89 -6.22 6.38
C GLN A 27 -7.46 -7.64 6.74
N PHE A 28 -7.06 -8.44 5.75
CA PHE A 28 -6.59 -9.79 5.97
C PHE A 28 -5.33 -9.84 6.83
N ILE A 29 -4.33 -9.01 6.54
CA ILE A 29 -3.11 -8.95 7.35
C ILE A 29 -3.38 -8.40 8.77
N ARG A 30 -4.32 -7.47 8.93
CA ARG A 30 -4.76 -7.01 10.26
C ARG A 30 -5.43 -8.13 11.05
N LEU A 31 -6.26 -8.93 10.39
CA LEU A 31 -6.88 -10.10 11.03
C LEU A 31 -5.83 -11.14 11.42
N ALA A 32 -4.84 -11.39 10.55
CA ALA A 32 -3.74 -12.29 10.87
C ALA A 32 -2.95 -11.81 12.10
N ASP A 33 -2.65 -10.51 12.18
CA ASP A 33 -1.99 -9.89 13.34
C ASP A 33 -2.83 -10.01 14.62
N MET A 34 -4.15 -9.76 14.56
CA MET A 34 -5.07 -9.99 15.69
C MET A 34 -5.06 -11.43 16.18
N CYS A 35 -4.88 -12.40 15.27
CA CYS A 35 -4.76 -13.82 15.58
C CYS A 35 -3.33 -14.26 15.92
N ARG A 36 -2.35 -13.33 15.97
CA ARG A 36 -0.91 -13.59 16.17
C ARG A 36 -0.32 -14.56 15.15
N VAL A 37 -0.83 -14.52 13.92
CA VAL A 37 -0.34 -15.29 12.79
C VAL A 37 0.69 -14.47 12.03
N SER A 38 1.95 -14.92 12.05
CA SER A 38 3.08 -14.31 11.34
C SER A 38 3.39 -15.01 10.02
N GLY A 39 4.24 -14.39 9.19
CA GLY A 39 4.72 -14.94 7.91
C GLY A 39 3.87 -14.55 6.70
N LEU A 40 2.83 -13.74 6.91
CA LEU A 40 1.97 -13.21 5.85
C LEU A 40 2.38 -11.80 5.40
N GLU A 41 3.28 -11.16 6.13
CA GLU A 41 3.59 -9.75 6.01
C GLU A 41 4.19 -9.41 4.64
N GLU A 42 5.23 -10.15 4.24
CA GLU A 42 5.91 -9.97 2.95
C GLU A 42 5.03 -10.40 1.77
N LEU A 43 4.31 -11.52 1.91
CA LEU A 43 3.42 -12.03 0.87
C LEU A 43 2.34 -11.00 0.51
N ILE A 44 1.71 -10.40 1.52
CA ILE A 44 0.69 -9.38 1.33
C ILE A 44 1.30 -8.08 0.82
N ALA A 45 2.51 -7.72 1.28
CA ALA A 45 3.24 -6.57 0.76
C ALA A 45 3.49 -6.68 -0.76
N GLU A 46 4.10 -7.77 -1.21
CA GLU A 46 4.41 -7.98 -2.63
C GLU A 46 3.13 -8.07 -3.47
N ARG A 47 2.07 -8.63 -2.92
CA ARG A 47 0.75 -8.61 -3.58
C ARG A 47 0.23 -7.18 -3.76
N ILE A 48 0.24 -6.36 -2.71
CA ILE A 48 -0.23 -4.96 -2.77
C ILE A 48 0.61 -4.18 -3.77
N LYS A 49 1.93 -4.35 -3.76
CA LYS A 49 2.84 -3.76 -4.74
C LYS A 49 2.49 -4.19 -6.17
N GLY A 50 2.23 -5.48 -6.39
CA GLY A 50 1.80 -6.00 -7.69
C GLY A 50 0.50 -5.34 -8.19
N MET A 51 -0.49 -5.17 -7.31
CA MET A 51 -1.76 -4.50 -7.63
C MET A 51 -1.57 -3.02 -7.97
N ILE A 52 -0.75 -2.32 -7.19
CA ILE A 52 -0.43 -0.90 -7.42
C ILE A 52 0.31 -0.71 -8.76
N VAL A 53 1.22 -1.62 -9.10
CA VAL A 53 1.96 -1.58 -10.37
C VAL A 53 1.06 -1.93 -11.56
N SER A 54 0.17 -2.91 -11.42
CA SER A 54 -0.71 -3.33 -12.51
C SER A 54 -1.82 -2.33 -12.83
N GLN A 55 -2.27 -1.55 -11.84
CA GLN A 55 -3.28 -0.49 -12.02
C GLN A 55 -2.68 0.89 -12.36
N ALA A 56 -1.35 1.02 -12.39
CA ALA A 56 -0.72 2.28 -12.77
C ALA A 56 -1.03 2.60 -14.26
N PRO A 57 -1.48 3.82 -14.60
CA PRO A 57 -1.75 4.20 -15.97
C PRO A 57 -0.47 4.03 -16.79
N MET A 58 -0.50 3.12 -17.78
CA MET A 58 0.57 2.97 -18.76
C MET A 58 0.82 4.32 -19.44
N LYS A 59 1.87 5.05 -19.07
CA LYS A 59 2.36 6.17 -19.87
C LYS A 59 3.84 6.02 -20.21
N SER A 60 4.02 5.60 -21.47
CA SER A 60 5.05 6.03 -22.43
C SER A 60 6.52 5.92 -22.01
N LYS A 61 7.23 4.99 -22.66
CA LYS A 61 8.63 5.00 -23.14
C LYS A 61 9.53 6.23 -22.80
N LYS A 62 9.65 6.63 -21.55
CA LYS A 62 10.74 7.49 -21.08
C LYS A 62 11.37 6.84 -19.86
N LYS A 63 12.71 6.73 -19.91
CA LYS A 63 13.61 6.03 -18.97
C LYS A 63 13.69 6.66 -17.57
N THR A 64 12.62 7.30 -17.13
CA THR A 64 12.49 7.85 -15.79
C THR A 64 11.10 7.46 -15.34
N ALA A 65 10.99 6.26 -14.76
CA ALA A 65 9.77 5.73 -14.18
C ALA A 65 9.40 6.57 -12.95
N THR A 66 8.96 7.81 -13.17
CA THR A 66 8.22 8.58 -12.18
C THR A 66 6.84 7.96 -12.20
N ILE A 67 6.67 6.96 -11.35
CA ILE A 67 5.46 6.16 -11.38
C ILE A 67 4.30 7.05 -10.93
N VAL A 68 3.46 7.44 -11.88
CA VAL A 68 2.22 8.17 -11.62
C VAL A 68 1.23 7.16 -11.04
N HIS A 69 1.41 6.79 -9.77
CA HIS A 69 0.60 5.82 -9.01
C HIS A 69 -0.78 6.38 -8.58
N ASN A 70 -1.16 7.57 -9.03
CA ASN A 70 -2.23 8.35 -8.42
C ASN A 70 -3.66 7.84 -8.74
N ALA A 71 -3.83 6.94 -9.71
CA ALA A 71 -5.16 6.45 -10.09
C ALA A 71 -5.67 5.32 -9.17
N CYS A 72 -4.79 4.64 -8.45
CA CYS A 72 -5.10 3.38 -7.76
C CYS A 72 -5.31 3.54 -6.25
N LEU A 73 -4.79 4.63 -5.67
CA LEU A 73 -4.80 4.85 -4.22
C LEU A 73 -5.79 5.97 -3.86
N ARG A 74 -6.79 5.64 -3.05
CA ARG A 74 -7.78 6.57 -2.48
C ARG A 74 -7.56 6.73 -0.97
N SER A 75 -8.24 7.70 -0.38
CA SER A 75 -8.30 7.95 1.07
C SER A 75 -8.52 6.67 1.90
N GLU A 76 -9.38 5.77 1.43
CA GLU A 76 -9.70 4.49 2.06
C GLU A 76 -8.47 3.58 2.23
N HIS A 77 -7.54 3.60 1.28
CA HIS A 77 -6.28 2.83 1.37
C HIS A 77 -5.33 3.44 2.39
N ILE A 78 -5.28 4.77 2.47
CA ILE A 78 -4.50 5.49 3.49
C ILE A 78 -5.03 5.14 4.87
N MET A 79 -6.34 5.28 5.08
CA MET A 79 -6.99 4.97 6.35
C MET A 79 -6.76 3.51 6.74
N SER A 80 -6.90 2.58 5.80
CA SER A 80 -6.65 1.15 6.04
C SER A 80 -5.18 0.87 6.38
N ALA A 81 -4.23 1.60 5.78
CA ALA A 81 -2.80 1.46 6.05
C ALA A 81 -2.41 2.03 7.42
N VAL A 82 -3.02 3.13 7.86
CA VAL A 82 -2.79 3.73 9.19
C VAL A 82 -3.08 2.72 10.30
N LEU A 83 -4.09 1.87 10.09
CA LEU A 83 -4.51 0.85 11.03
C LEU A 83 -3.59 -0.38 11.06
N LEU A 84 -2.55 -0.43 10.23
CA LEU A 84 -1.52 -1.46 10.32
C LEU A 84 -0.49 -1.12 11.40
N PRO A 85 0.04 -2.15 12.11
CA PRO A 85 1.13 -1.93 13.06
C PRO A 85 2.34 -1.26 12.40
N LYS A 86 3.06 -0.48 13.20
CA LYS A 86 4.30 0.18 12.75
C LYS A 86 5.31 -0.88 12.31
N GLY A 87 6.01 -0.60 11.21
CA GLY A 87 7.02 -1.53 10.65
C GLY A 87 6.48 -2.52 9.61
N TYR A 88 5.16 -2.62 9.40
CA TYR A 88 4.60 -3.57 8.42
C TYR A 88 5.03 -3.22 6.98
N PRO A 89 5.56 -4.17 6.21
CA PRO A 89 6.00 -3.97 4.82
C PRO A 89 4.91 -3.37 3.92
N ALA A 90 3.67 -3.86 4.04
CA ALA A 90 2.50 -3.33 3.30
C ALA A 90 2.29 -1.82 3.54
N ARG A 91 2.52 -1.38 4.78
CA ARG A 91 2.44 0.02 5.17
C ARG A 91 3.50 0.84 4.43
N THR A 92 4.73 0.35 4.34
CA THR A 92 5.84 1.04 3.67
C THR A 92 5.59 1.17 2.16
N ILE A 93 5.11 0.10 1.53
CA ILE A 93 4.78 0.07 0.10
C ILE A 93 3.70 1.11 -0.22
N LEU A 94 2.64 1.17 0.59
CA LEU A 94 1.59 2.17 0.41
C LEU A 94 2.12 3.59 0.58
N THR A 95 2.93 3.87 1.61
CA THR A 95 3.52 5.20 1.76
C THR A 95 4.39 5.59 0.57
N LEU A 96 5.23 4.69 0.07
CA LEU A 96 6.06 4.96 -1.11
C LEU A 96 5.20 5.24 -2.35
N ALA A 97 4.14 4.46 -2.56
CA ALA A 97 3.22 4.65 -3.67
C ALA A 97 2.41 5.96 -3.57
N THR A 98 2.17 6.47 -2.36
CA THR A 98 1.47 7.75 -2.14
C THR A 98 2.37 8.99 -2.25
N VAL A 99 3.71 8.86 -2.22
CA VAL A 99 4.63 10.02 -2.30
C VAL A 99 4.38 10.87 -3.56
N PRO A 100 4.24 10.31 -4.77
CA PRO A 100 3.96 11.11 -5.96
C PRO A 100 2.59 11.80 -5.93
N ALA A 101 1.59 11.18 -5.28
CA ALA A 101 0.26 11.76 -5.11
C ALA A 101 0.31 12.94 -4.13
N TYR A 102 1.01 12.77 -3.02
CA TYR A 102 1.24 13.80 -2.01
C TYR A 102 1.95 15.04 -2.58
N LEU A 103 2.93 14.85 -3.47
CA LEU A 103 3.63 15.96 -4.12
C LEU A 103 2.79 16.70 -5.17
N ASN A 104 1.76 16.06 -5.72
CA ASN A 104 1.02 16.57 -6.88
C ASN A 104 -0.45 16.94 -6.61
N CYS A 105 -1.00 16.69 -5.42
CA CYS A 105 -2.43 16.88 -5.14
C CYS A 105 -2.70 17.39 -3.72
N GLU A 106 -3.34 18.56 -3.61
CA GLU A 106 -3.65 19.20 -2.31
C GLU A 106 -4.62 18.38 -1.45
N ASN A 107 -5.59 17.68 -2.05
CA ASN A 107 -6.54 16.81 -1.33
C ASN A 107 -5.83 15.65 -0.64
N TYR A 108 -4.76 15.12 -1.26
CA TYR A 108 -3.96 14.05 -0.67
C TYR A 108 -3.16 14.53 0.54
N LEU A 109 -2.75 15.80 0.52
CA LEU A 109 -2.05 16.44 1.62
C LEU A 109 -2.99 16.65 2.80
N SER A 110 -4.22 17.13 2.57
CA SER A 110 -5.22 17.28 3.64
C SER A 110 -5.58 15.94 4.30
N GLU A 111 -5.83 14.89 3.50
CA GLU A 111 -6.16 13.56 4.03
C GLU A 111 -4.99 12.91 4.79
N ALA A 112 -3.76 13.17 4.34
CA ALA A 112 -2.57 12.72 5.05
C ALA A 112 -2.38 13.48 6.36
N LEU A 113 -2.64 14.79 6.39
CA LEU A 113 -2.52 15.62 7.60
C LEU A 113 -3.51 15.20 8.70
N ASP A 114 -4.71 14.72 8.34
CA ASP A 114 -5.64 14.10 9.28
C ASP A 114 -5.03 12.87 10.00
N ASN A 115 -3.96 12.30 9.43
CA ASN A 115 -3.19 11.18 9.97
C ASN A 115 -1.71 11.54 10.13
N GLY A 116 -1.38 12.36 11.13
CA GLY A 116 -0.04 12.93 11.34
C GLY A 116 1.14 11.94 11.25
N ASP A 117 1.02 10.74 11.82
CA ASP A 117 2.06 9.69 11.76
C ASP A 117 2.29 9.18 10.32
N PHE A 118 1.24 9.15 9.50
CA PHE A 118 1.34 8.77 8.09
C PHE A 118 1.88 9.91 7.23
N ALA A 119 1.42 11.15 7.44
CA ALA A 119 1.94 12.34 6.75
C ALA A 119 3.43 12.55 6.97
N VAL A 120 3.91 12.48 8.22
CA VAL A 120 5.34 12.62 8.55
C VAL A 120 6.16 11.57 7.79
N ARG A 121 5.63 10.35 7.65
CA ARG A 121 6.31 9.26 6.96
C ARG A 121 6.33 9.46 5.45
N ILE A 122 5.24 9.94 4.85
CA ILE A 122 5.23 10.32 3.43
C ILE A 122 6.23 11.45 3.19
N ALA A 123 6.22 12.51 4.00
CA ALA A 123 7.14 13.63 3.87
C ALA A 123 8.60 13.17 3.99
N THR A 124 8.92 12.34 4.98
CA THR A 124 10.29 11.80 5.14
C THR A 124 10.73 11.01 3.90
N LYS A 125 9.81 10.23 3.30
CA LYS A 125 10.10 9.47 2.09
C LYS A 125 10.18 10.33 0.83
N SER A 126 9.40 11.41 0.73
CA SER A 126 9.50 12.34 -0.41
C SER A 126 10.84 13.09 -0.41
N PHE A 127 11.35 13.50 0.76
CA PHE A 127 12.67 14.11 0.88
C PHE A 127 13.81 13.14 0.49
N GLN A 128 13.69 11.85 0.82
CA GLN A 128 14.67 10.84 0.43
C GLN A 128 14.66 10.56 -1.10
N SER A 129 13.50 10.71 -1.76
CA SER A 129 13.39 10.48 -3.20
C SER A 129 13.93 11.62 -4.06
N ASN A 130 14.00 12.85 -3.55
CA ASN A 130 14.45 14.03 -4.30
C ASN A 130 15.98 14.24 -4.27
N GLY A 131 16.72 13.39 -3.56
CA GLY A 131 18.17 13.52 -3.36
C GLY A 131 19.02 12.48 -4.08
N SER A 132 18.50 11.78 -5.10
CA SER A 132 19.21 10.71 -5.83
C SER A 132 19.26 10.92 -7.33
#